data_AF-G2RFB4-F1
#
_entry.id   AF-G2RFB4-F1
#
_cell.length_a   1.000
_cell.length_b   1.000
_cell.length_c   1.000
_cell.angle_alpha   90.00
_cell.angle_beta   90.00
_cell.angle_gamma   90.00
#
_symmetry.space_group_name_H-M   'P 1'
#
loop_
_entity.id
_entity.type
_entity.pdbx_description
1 polymer ?
#
loop_
_entity_poly.entity_id
_entity_poly.type
_entity_poly.pdbx_seq_one_letter_code
_entity_poly.pdbx_strand_id
1 'polypeptide(L)'
;MRRRQSMQVLELEARVEQLLAENRMLAEARAQAESSLTHRSASALAERDTEIESLKRMLKEANEVIDRLKQTNEGLRSSTSAIAVKHHDEVRRLEAGHAQTARELELARDAAAQAARELHDKDAELAQLRAQLEASAAQVRDLQQQILAQARPVDDPDFLDIHDIDYFDHRCQQLCAHVQQWVLRFSKFSDMRACRLTSELSDEKLIDRLDNTILDGSNVDSFLNDRVRRRDIFMSMTMTMIWEFVFTRYLFGMDREQRQKLKQLEKQLLEVGPPHAVRQWRAVTLTLLSRRPGFKKQRDQDTEAVVQAVLDTLSKILPPPSHLEDQIHSQLRRVMREAVGLAIEMRCQRAEYMMLPPQEPEYDDAGELVETVPFNAALMNEASNAASAAAGGGGGPSNEELQAAGAIVRVVLFPLVLRKGDDAGRGDDEIVVTPAQVLVAPPHGGLGPASRRGSPAAAGGGDSALSAAGGNDGAKGKNVRLLTPISEPGGVSLEARSIGGASAGDRSPRHGPSGGSSVGRGPAQSDVSMEGGGGYL
;
A
#
# COMPACT_ATOMS: atom_id res chain seq x y z
N MET A 1 152.20 19.08 -140.12
CA MET A 1 151.32 18.38 -139.15
C MET A 1 151.53 18.72 -137.67
N ARG A 2 152.71 19.17 -137.19
CA ARG A 2 152.94 19.43 -135.74
C ARG A 2 152.20 20.60 -135.09
N ARG A 3 151.83 21.67 -135.83
CA ARG A 3 151.19 22.87 -135.22
C ARG A 3 149.72 22.70 -134.82
N ARG A 4 149.01 21.70 -135.34
CA ARG A 4 147.55 21.55 -135.14
C ARG A 4 147.20 20.76 -133.87
N GLN A 5 148.11 19.89 -133.41
CA GLN A 5 147.92 19.11 -132.18
C GLN A 5 148.24 19.93 -130.91
N SER A 6 149.11 20.95 -131.00
CA SER A 6 149.50 21.77 -129.84
C SER A 6 148.45 22.80 -129.39
N MET A 7 147.57 23.28 -130.28
CA MET A 7 146.48 24.19 -129.87
C MET A 7 145.34 23.47 -129.15
N GLN A 8 144.99 22.25 -129.57
CA GLN A 8 143.94 21.47 -128.92
C GLN A 8 144.30 21.08 -127.48
N VAL A 9 145.58 20.86 -127.19
CA VAL A 9 146.03 20.58 -125.81
C VAL A 9 145.86 21.80 -124.91
N LEU A 10 146.24 23.00 -125.37
CA LEU A 10 146.08 24.25 -124.61
C LEU A 10 144.62 24.62 -124.33
N GLU A 11 143.73 24.40 -125.31
CA GLU A 11 142.29 24.64 -125.15
C GLU A 11 141.66 23.66 -124.14
N LEU A 12 142.12 22.40 -124.15
CA LEU A 12 141.73 21.39 -123.17
C LEU A 12 142.27 21.71 -121.76
N GLU A 13 143.51 22.18 -121.65
CA GLU A 13 144.10 22.60 -120.37
C GLU A 13 143.35 23.80 -119.76
N ALA A 14 143.02 24.82 -120.55
CA ALA A 14 142.21 25.95 -120.08
C ALA A 14 140.80 25.53 -119.63
N ARG A 15 140.19 24.56 -120.33
CA ARG A 15 138.88 24.00 -119.95
C ARG A 15 138.96 23.22 -118.63
N VAL A 16 140.05 22.50 -118.39
CA VAL A 16 140.28 21.77 -117.13
C VAL A 16 140.51 22.74 -115.97
N GLU A 17 141.28 23.81 -116.14
CA GLU A 17 141.46 24.83 -115.10
C GLU A 17 140.15 25.54 -114.75
N GLN A 18 139.33 25.89 -115.76
CA GLN A 18 138.00 26.45 -115.55
C GLN A 18 137.10 25.51 -114.73
N LEU A 19 137.08 24.22 -115.06
CA LEU A 19 136.29 23.21 -114.35
C LEU A 19 136.80 22.94 -112.92
N LEU A 20 138.09 23.11 -112.66
CA LEU A 20 138.67 22.98 -111.31
C LEU A 20 138.31 24.17 -110.42
N ALA A 21 138.35 25.40 -110.95
CA ALA A 21 137.92 26.59 -110.23
C ALA A 21 136.41 26.54 -109.92
N GLU A 22 135.61 26.11 -110.89
CA GLU A 22 134.17 25.92 -110.71
C GLU A 22 133.87 24.81 -109.68
N ASN A 23 134.62 23.71 -109.69
CA ASN A 23 134.52 22.68 -108.65
C ASN A 23 134.87 23.20 -107.25
N ARG A 24 135.90 24.06 -107.09
CA ARG A 24 136.23 24.65 -105.79
C ARG A 24 135.13 25.56 -105.28
N MET A 25 134.60 26.43 -106.13
CA MET A 25 133.48 27.31 -105.76
C MET A 25 132.23 26.51 -105.40
N LEU A 26 131.92 25.44 -106.15
CA LEU A 26 130.81 24.54 -105.84
C LEU A 26 131.02 23.80 -104.52
N ALA A 27 132.25 23.40 -104.19
CA ALA A 27 132.57 22.73 -102.93
C ALA A 27 132.44 23.66 -101.71
N GLU A 28 132.92 24.91 -101.79
CA GLU A 28 132.78 25.89 -100.70
C GLU A 28 131.32 26.33 -100.51
N ALA A 29 130.60 26.58 -101.60
CA ALA A 29 129.17 26.86 -101.56
C ALA A 29 128.38 25.69 -100.94
N ARG A 30 128.76 24.45 -101.28
CA ARG A 30 128.19 23.24 -100.67
C ARG A 30 128.50 23.16 -99.17
N ALA A 31 129.73 23.43 -98.74
CA ALA A 31 130.11 23.37 -97.32
C ALA A 31 129.37 24.41 -96.46
N GLN A 32 129.21 25.65 -96.94
CA GLN A 32 128.41 26.66 -96.25
C GLN A 32 126.91 26.34 -96.24
N ALA A 33 126.39 25.79 -97.34
CA ALA A 33 125.01 25.29 -97.39
C ALA A 33 124.81 24.14 -96.39
N GLU A 34 125.74 23.19 -96.29
CA GLU A 34 125.66 22.07 -95.34
C GLU A 34 125.75 22.55 -93.88
N SER A 35 126.64 23.50 -93.55
CA SER A 35 126.76 24.06 -92.19
C SER A 35 125.55 24.88 -91.76
N SER A 36 125.01 25.72 -92.65
CA SER A 36 123.81 26.50 -92.35
C SER A 36 122.55 25.62 -92.26
N LEU A 37 122.46 24.57 -93.09
CA LEU A 37 121.38 23.58 -93.02
C LEU A 37 121.44 22.77 -91.73
N THR A 38 122.63 22.34 -91.29
CA THR A 38 122.82 21.58 -90.04
C THR A 38 122.55 22.42 -88.80
N HIS A 39 122.97 23.69 -88.77
CA HIS A 39 122.67 24.56 -87.63
C HIS A 39 121.17 24.90 -87.54
N ARG A 40 120.53 25.19 -88.68
CA ARG A 40 119.07 25.41 -88.74
C ARG A 40 118.28 24.16 -88.38
N SER A 41 118.70 22.98 -88.83
CA SER A 41 118.03 21.73 -88.48
C SER A 41 118.21 21.40 -87.00
N ALA A 42 119.39 21.59 -86.42
CA ALA A 42 119.64 21.37 -85.00
C ALA A 42 118.85 22.33 -84.10
N SER A 43 118.81 23.63 -84.42
CA SER A 43 118.02 24.61 -83.65
C SER A 43 116.52 24.32 -83.74
N ALA A 44 116.02 24.01 -84.94
CA ALA A 44 114.61 23.65 -85.14
C ALA A 44 114.24 22.35 -84.41
N LEU A 45 115.15 21.38 -84.34
CA LEU A 45 114.96 20.15 -83.56
C LEU A 45 114.93 20.42 -82.05
N ALA A 46 115.85 21.24 -81.53
CA ALA A 46 115.88 21.58 -80.11
C ALA A 46 114.62 22.36 -79.66
N GLU A 47 114.16 23.33 -80.46
CA GLU A 47 112.90 24.03 -80.20
C GLU A 47 111.71 23.07 -80.21
N ARG A 48 111.64 22.18 -81.22
CA ARG A 48 110.62 21.13 -81.29
C ARG A 48 110.67 20.18 -80.09
N ASP A 49 111.85 19.79 -79.62
CA ASP A 49 112.01 18.92 -78.46
C ASP A 49 111.54 19.60 -77.16
N THR A 50 111.87 20.88 -76.96
CA THR A 50 111.35 21.64 -75.80
C THR A 50 109.83 21.82 -75.86
N GLU A 51 109.28 22.04 -77.05
CA GLU A 51 107.84 22.12 -77.28
C GLU A 51 107.15 20.77 -76.98
N ILE A 52 107.74 19.66 -77.45
CA ILE A 52 107.31 18.29 -77.16
C ILE A 52 107.32 18.00 -75.66
N GLU A 53 108.39 18.35 -74.94
CA GLU A 53 108.45 18.14 -73.49
C GLU A 53 107.41 19.01 -72.74
N SER A 54 107.18 20.25 -73.19
CA SER A 54 106.12 21.09 -72.61
C SER A 54 104.72 20.49 -72.85
N LEU A 55 104.47 19.97 -74.05
CA LEU A 55 103.22 19.31 -74.44
C LEU A 55 103.02 18.02 -73.66
N LYS A 56 104.07 17.21 -73.47
CA LYS A 56 104.03 16.01 -72.62
C LYS A 56 103.68 16.36 -71.17
N ARG A 57 104.26 17.43 -70.62
CA ARG A 57 103.93 17.90 -69.26
C ARG A 57 102.48 18.35 -69.16
N MET A 58 102.01 19.18 -70.11
CA MET A 58 100.60 19.62 -70.14
C MET A 58 99.64 18.44 -70.33
N LEU A 59 100.00 17.46 -71.15
CA LEU A 59 99.18 16.25 -71.36
C LEU A 59 99.13 15.38 -70.10
N LYS A 60 100.24 15.29 -69.35
CA LYS A 60 100.28 14.60 -68.06
C LYS A 60 99.40 15.30 -67.02
N GLU A 61 99.52 16.61 -66.89
CA GLU A 61 98.68 17.41 -65.97
C GLU A 61 97.20 17.33 -66.36
N ALA A 62 96.87 17.41 -67.65
CA ALA A 62 95.51 17.23 -68.14
C ALA A 62 94.96 15.82 -67.84
N ASN A 63 95.77 14.78 -68.04
CA ASN A 63 95.37 13.40 -67.71
C ASN A 63 95.14 13.22 -66.20
N GLU A 64 96.01 13.78 -65.35
CA GLU A 64 95.82 13.75 -63.90
C GLU A 64 94.52 14.46 -63.48
N VAL A 65 94.18 15.58 -64.12
CA VAL A 65 92.91 16.28 -63.89
C VAL A 65 91.72 15.47 -64.39
N ILE A 66 91.82 14.85 -65.57
CA ILE A 66 90.78 13.96 -66.12
C ILE A 66 90.52 12.79 -65.18
N ASP A 67 91.56 12.17 -64.63
CA ASP A 67 91.42 11.03 -63.73
C ASP A 67 90.80 11.45 -62.38
N ARG A 68 91.20 12.61 -61.83
CA ARG A 68 90.52 13.19 -60.67
C ARG A 68 89.05 13.49 -60.96
N LEU A 69 88.74 14.08 -62.11
CA LEU A 69 87.37 14.37 -62.52
C LEU A 69 86.56 13.08 -62.68
N LYS A 70 87.12 12.02 -63.27
CA LYS A 70 86.46 10.71 -63.35
C LYS A 70 86.17 10.15 -61.96
N GLN A 71 87.14 10.18 -61.06
CA GLN A 71 86.96 9.70 -59.68
C GLN A 71 85.87 10.49 -58.94
N THR A 72 85.88 11.83 -59.06
CA THR A 72 84.82 12.65 -58.46
C THR A 72 83.46 12.40 -59.10
N ASN A 73 83.39 12.17 -60.41
CA ASN A 73 82.15 11.87 -61.13
C ASN A 73 81.61 10.48 -60.73
N GLU A 74 82.47 9.46 -60.60
CA GLU A 74 82.10 8.16 -60.05
C GLU A 74 81.60 8.25 -58.61
N GLY A 75 82.28 9.05 -57.77
CA GLY A 75 81.85 9.33 -56.40
C GLY A 75 80.48 10.03 -56.35
N LEU A 76 80.27 11.05 -57.18
CA LEU A 76 78.98 11.75 -57.31
C LEU A 76 77.89 10.84 -57.86
N ARG A 77 78.19 9.99 -58.85
CA ARG A 77 77.24 8.99 -59.39
C ARG A 77 76.85 7.97 -58.34
N SER A 78 77.81 7.44 -57.60
CA SER A 78 77.59 6.51 -56.49
C SER A 78 76.74 7.18 -55.40
N SER A 79 77.08 8.40 -54.99
CA SER A 79 76.30 9.17 -54.01
C SER A 79 74.89 9.49 -54.50
N THR A 80 74.74 9.90 -55.76
CA THR A 80 73.43 10.20 -56.37
C THR A 80 72.57 8.95 -56.45
N SER A 81 73.15 7.81 -56.83
CA SER A 81 72.47 6.52 -56.84
C SER A 81 72.05 6.10 -55.43
N ALA A 82 72.94 6.22 -54.44
CA ALA A 82 72.62 5.91 -53.05
C ALA A 82 71.52 6.81 -52.47
N ILE A 83 71.53 8.11 -52.79
CA ILE A 83 70.47 9.05 -52.40
C ILE A 83 69.15 8.70 -53.10
N ALA A 84 69.18 8.36 -54.39
CA ALA A 84 67.98 7.96 -55.12
C ALA A 84 67.35 6.69 -54.54
N VAL A 85 68.15 5.69 -54.16
CA VAL A 85 67.68 4.47 -53.49
C VAL A 85 67.06 4.80 -52.13
N LYS A 86 67.76 5.56 -51.27
CA LYS A 86 67.24 5.97 -49.97
C LYS A 86 65.93 6.76 -50.09
N HIS A 87 65.87 7.71 -51.02
CA HIS A 87 64.66 8.50 -51.26
C HIS A 87 63.52 7.62 -51.79
N HIS A 88 63.81 6.66 -52.67
CA HIS A 88 62.80 5.71 -53.14
C HIS A 88 62.28 4.81 -52.02
N ASP A 89 63.15 4.35 -51.13
CA ASP A 89 62.77 3.56 -49.96
C ASP A 89 61.97 4.39 -48.93
N GLU A 90 62.34 5.65 -48.70
CA GLU A 90 61.60 6.59 -47.84
C GLU A 90 60.22 6.90 -48.41
N VAL A 91 60.13 7.20 -49.71
CA VAL A 91 58.86 7.42 -50.40
C VAL A 91 58.00 6.16 -50.31
N ARG A 92 58.54 4.98 -50.59
CA ARG A 92 57.80 3.72 -50.49
C ARG A 92 57.31 3.46 -49.06
N ARG A 93 58.13 3.75 -48.04
CA ARG A 93 57.74 3.61 -46.62
C ARG A 93 56.64 4.60 -46.25
N LEU A 94 56.74 5.85 -46.69
CA LEU A 94 55.72 6.86 -46.46
C LEU A 94 54.42 6.54 -47.18
N GLU A 95 54.48 6.08 -48.43
CA GLU A 95 53.31 5.61 -49.19
C GLU A 95 52.65 4.41 -48.52
N ALA A 96 53.43 3.42 -48.05
CA ALA A 96 52.91 2.29 -47.30
C ALA A 96 52.26 2.73 -45.98
N GLY A 97 52.89 3.66 -45.24
CA GLY A 97 52.34 4.25 -44.03
C GLY A 97 51.04 5.02 -44.28
N HIS A 98 51.01 5.87 -45.32
CA HIS A 98 49.80 6.59 -45.73
C HIS A 98 48.69 5.64 -46.15
N ALA A 99 48.99 4.61 -46.95
CA ALA A 99 48.01 3.60 -47.35
C ALA A 99 47.45 2.84 -46.15
N GLN A 100 48.28 2.52 -45.15
CA GLN A 100 47.83 1.89 -43.90
C GLN A 100 46.93 2.83 -43.09
N THR A 101 47.37 4.07 -42.83
CA THR A 101 46.56 5.04 -42.08
C THR A 101 45.25 5.38 -42.78
N ALA A 102 45.24 5.44 -44.12
CA ALA A 102 44.02 5.65 -44.89
C ALA A 102 43.03 4.49 -44.70
N ARG A 103 43.50 3.23 -44.71
CA ARG A 103 42.67 2.06 -44.42
C ARG A 103 42.16 2.05 -42.99
N GLU A 104 43.01 2.34 -42.00
CA GLU A 104 42.61 2.41 -40.60
C GLU A 104 41.55 3.49 -40.37
N LEU A 105 41.67 4.64 -41.05
CA LEU A 105 40.73 5.75 -40.97
C LEU A 105 39.42 5.45 -41.69
N GLU A 106 39.45 4.71 -42.80
CA GLU A 106 38.25 4.19 -43.48
C GLU A 106 37.51 3.18 -42.59
N LEU A 107 38.22 2.21 -42.00
CA LEU A 107 37.63 1.26 -41.06
C LEU A 107 37.05 1.95 -39.82
N ALA A 108 37.72 2.98 -39.29
CA ALA A 108 37.21 3.76 -38.17
C ALA A 108 35.96 4.57 -38.55
N ARG A 109 35.90 5.11 -39.77
CA ARG A 109 34.71 5.81 -40.29
C ARG A 109 33.55 4.86 -40.49
N ASP A 110 33.79 3.68 -41.03
CA ASP A 110 32.76 2.66 -41.22
C ASP A 110 32.22 2.16 -39.87
N ALA A 111 33.11 1.90 -38.91
CA ALA A 111 32.72 1.53 -37.54
C ALA A 111 31.93 2.65 -36.85
N ALA A 112 32.34 3.92 -37.01
CA ALA A 112 31.60 5.05 -36.47
C ALA A 112 30.23 5.23 -37.14
N ALA A 113 30.14 5.02 -38.46
CA ALA A 113 28.88 5.07 -39.19
C ALA A 113 27.93 3.93 -38.80
N GLN A 114 28.46 2.72 -38.56
CA GLN A 114 27.70 1.59 -38.02
C GLN A 114 27.20 1.88 -36.61
N ALA A 115 28.07 2.35 -35.71
CA ALA A 115 27.68 2.73 -34.35
C ALA A 115 26.63 3.85 -34.33
N ALA A 116 26.74 4.85 -35.22
CA ALA A 116 25.76 5.91 -35.36
C ALA A 116 24.39 5.39 -35.84
N ARG A 117 24.37 4.43 -36.77
CA ARG A 117 23.13 3.76 -37.19
C ARG A 117 22.51 2.94 -36.08
N GLU A 118 23.31 2.14 -35.38
CA GLU A 118 22.83 1.35 -34.22
C GLU A 118 22.29 2.23 -33.10
N LEU A 119 22.94 3.37 -32.82
CA LEU A 119 22.44 4.35 -31.85
C LEU A 119 21.11 4.95 -32.31
N HIS A 120 21.00 5.31 -33.60
CA HIS A 120 19.76 5.84 -34.15
C HIS A 120 18.61 4.83 -34.08
N ASP A 121 18.87 3.57 -34.43
CA ASP A 121 17.88 2.49 -34.36
C ASP A 121 17.44 2.23 -32.90
N LYS A 122 18.39 2.23 -31.94
CA LYS A 122 18.08 2.10 -30.52
C LYS A 122 17.33 3.31 -29.97
N ASP A 123 17.64 4.52 -30.41
CA ASP A 123 16.92 5.73 -29.99
C ASP A 123 15.48 5.71 -30.53
N ALA A 124 15.27 5.22 -31.75
CA ALA A 124 13.94 5.02 -32.32
C ALA A 124 13.15 3.96 -31.55
N GLU A 125 13.79 2.84 -31.19
CA GLU A 125 13.19 1.79 -30.36
C GLU A 125 12.85 2.30 -28.94
N LEU A 126 13.76 3.05 -28.31
CA LEU A 126 13.52 3.68 -27.00
C LEU A 126 12.36 4.68 -27.06
N ALA A 127 12.26 5.47 -28.12
CA ALA A 127 11.13 6.39 -28.32
C ALA A 127 9.81 5.61 -28.47
N GLN A 128 9.82 4.51 -29.23
CA GLN A 128 8.65 3.64 -29.39
C GLN A 128 8.24 2.96 -28.07
N LEU A 129 9.19 2.43 -27.31
CA LEU A 129 8.94 1.80 -26.02
C LEU A 129 8.45 2.81 -24.98
N ARG A 130 8.99 4.03 -24.97
CA ARG A 130 8.47 5.12 -24.11
C ARG A 130 7.04 5.50 -24.49
N ALA A 131 6.73 5.62 -25.78
CA ALA A 131 5.37 5.89 -26.24
C ALA A 131 4.41 4.74 -25.86
N GLN A 132 4.85 3.48 -25.96
CA GLN A 132 4.06 2.32 -25.50
C GLN A 132 3.88 2.31 -23.99
N LEU A 133 4.90 2.68 -23.21
CA LEU A 133 4.81 2.80 -21.75
C LEU A 133 3.85 3.91 -21.35
N GLU A 134 3.90 5.07 -22.00
CA GLU A 134 2.97 6.18 -21.78
C GLU A 134 1.54 5.80 -22.17
N ALA A 135 1.35 5.11 -23.30
CA ALA A 135 0.05 4.61 -23.72
C ALA A 135 -0.49 3.55 -22.75
N SER A 136 0.34 2.62 -22.28
CA SER A 136 -0.03 1.62 -21.28
C SER A 136 -0.31 2.26 -19.92
N ALA A 137 0.48 3.24 -19.48
CA ALA A 137 0.24 3.98 -18.24
C ALA A 137 -1.01 4.86 -18.33
N ALA A 138 -1.33 5.41 -19.49
CA ALA A 138 -2.60 6.07 -19.76
C ALA A 138 -3.75 5.05 -19.70
N GLN A 139 -3.61 3.88 -20.31
CA GLN A 139 -4.59 2.79 -20.23
C GLN A 139 -4.79 2.30 -18.79
N VAL A 140 -3.72 2.18 -17.99
CA VAL A 140 -3.81 1.83 -16.56
C VAL A 140 -4.49 2.94 -15.78
N ARG A 141 -4.21 4.22 -16.05
CA ARG A 141 -4.92 5.35 -15.42
C ARG A 141 -6.38 5.40 -15.82
N ASP A 142 -6.70 5.14 -17.08
CA ASP A 142 -8.08 5.07 -17.58
C ASP A 142 -8.80 3.87 -16.99
N LEU A 143 -8.16 2.71 -16.90
CA LEU A 143 -8.70 1.53 -16.21
C LEU A 143 -8.85 1.79 -14.71
N GLN A 144 -7.91 2.49 -14.06
CA GLN A 144 -8.04 2.90 -12.66
C GLN A 144 -9.16 3.92 -12.47
N GLN A 145 -9.34 4.87 -13.39
CA GLN A 145 -10.46 5.82 -13.38
C GLN A 145 -11.78 5.12 -13.68
N GLN A 146 -11.82 4.15 -14.58
CA GLN A 146 -12.98 3.30 -14.84
C GLN A 146 -13.27 2.42 -13.63
N ILE A 147 -12.26 1.82 -12.99
CA ILE A 147 -12.40 1.06 -11.75
C ILE A 147 -12.86 1.99 -10.64
N LEU A 148 -12.37 3.22 -10.50
CA LEU A 148 -12.83 4.20 -9.50
C LEU A 148 -14.17 4.84 -9.85
N ALA A 149 -14.57 4.87 -11.12
CA ALA A 149 -15.90 5.27 -11.57
C ALA A 149 -16.91 4.13 -11.42
N GLN A 150 -16.46 2.88 -11.54
CA GLN A 150 -17.19 1.64 -11.22
C GLN A 150 -17.14 1.31 -9.71
N ALA A 151 -16.16 1.85 -8.97
CA ALA A 151 -15.95 1.69 -7.52
C ALA A 151 -16.28 2.95 -6.71
N ARG A 152 -16.69 4.05 -7.36
CA ARG A 152 -17.84 4.80 -6.85
C ARG A 152 -18.90 3.72 -6.68
N PRO A 153 -19.52 3.54 -5.51
CA PRO A 153 -20.52 2.50 -5.34
C PRO A 153 -21.68 2.82 -6.28
N VAL A 154 -21.57 2.32 -7.51
CA VAL A 154 -22.68 2.00 -8.39
C VAL A 154 -23.34 0.88 -7.62
N ASP A 155 -24.38 1.24 -6.88
CA ASP A 155 -25.38 0.36 -6.28
C ASP A 155 -24.86 -1.06 -6.02
N ASP A 156 -24.41 -1.30 -4.78
CA ASP A 156 -24.21 -2.65 -4.22
C ASP A 156 -25.28 -3.55 -4.84
N PRO A 157 -24.94 -4.57 -5.66
CA PRO A 157 -25.84 -5.11 -6.67
C PRO A 157 -27.16 -5.58 -6.05
N ASP A 158 -28.18 -4.73 -6.05
CA ASP A 158 -29.61 -4.90 -5.71
C ASP A 158 -29.97 -5.85 -4.52
N PHE A 159 -29.00 -6.17 -3.67
CA PHE A 159 -29.08 -7.35 -2.83
C PHE A 159 -29.13 -7.04 -1.34
N LEU A 160 -28.35 -6.08 -0.86
CA LEU A 160 -28.35 -5.66 0.54
C LEU A 160 -29.24 -4.44 0.71
N ASP A 161 -30.21 -4.55 1.62
CA ASP A 161 -31.06 -3.44 2.03
C ASP A 161 -30.44 -2.79 3.27
N ILE A 162 -29.55 -1.84 3.04
CA ILE A 162 -28.76 -1.18 4.09
C ILE A 162 -29.59 -0.08 4.73
N HIS A 163 -29.72 -0.14 6.06
CA HIS A 163 -30.49 0.81 6.84
C HIS A 163 -29.60 1.55 7.85
N ASP A 164 -29.94 2.80 8.13
CA ASP A 164 -29.23 3.67 9.05
C ASP A 164 -29.60 3.42 10.53
N ILE A 165 -28.95 4.17 11.43
CA ILE A 165 -29.15 4.06 12.88
C ILE A 165 -30.59 4.44 13.25
N ASP A 166 -31.11 5.52 12.66
CA ASP A 166 -32.44 6.07 12.97
C ASP A 166 -33.55 5.08 12.60
N TYR A 167 -33.41 4.36 11.49
CA TYR A 167 -34.32 3.27 11.13
C TYR A 167 -34.37 2.19 12.20
N PHE A 168 -33.22 1.70 12.66
CA PHE A 168 -33.18 0.64 13.68
C PHE A 168 -33.65 1.14 15.04
N ASP A 169 -33.34 2.38 15.41
CA ASP A 169 -33.87 2.98 16.63
C ASP A 169 -35.40 3.06 16.58
N HIS A 170 -35.96 3.55 15.47
CA HIS A 170 -37.41 3.59 15.27
C HIS A 170 -38.06 2.20 15.32
N ARG A 171 -37.47 1.20 14.66
CA ARG A 171 -37.97 -0.18 14.70
C ARG A 171 -37.86 -0.81 16.08
N CYS A 172 -36.82 -0.50 16.86
CA CYS A 172 -36.69 -0.94 18.25
C CYS A 172 -37.76 -0.28 19.15
N GLN A 173 -38.01 1.01 18.98
CA GLN A 173 -39.07 1.73 19.67
C GLN A 173 -40.47 1.19 19.33
N GLN A 174 -40.73 0.88 18.06
CA GLN A 174 -41.97 0.23 17.62
C GLN A 174 -42.16 -1.13 18.31
N LEU A 175 -41.12 -1.97 18.31
CA LEU A 175 -41.15 -3.26 18.99
C LEU A 175 -41.45 -3.09 20.48
N CYS A 176 -40.75 -2.16 21.15
CA CYS A 176 -40.98 -1.84 22.56
C CYS A 176 -42.44 -1.43 22.82
N ALA A 177 -43.00 -0.54 22.00
CA ALA A 177 -44.38 -0.09 22.11
C ALA A 177 -45.40 -1.21 21.85
N HIS A 178 -45.15 -2.08 20.87
CA HIS A 178 -46.02 -3.20 20.55
C HIS A 178 -46.01 -4.28 21.65
N VAL A 179 -44.84 -4.57 22.25
CA VAL A 179 -44.73 -5.43 23.43
C VAL A 179 -45.49 -4.81 24.60
N GLN A 180 -45.28 -3.53 24.90
CA GLN A 180 -45.97 -2.83 25.98
C GLN A 180 -47.50 -2.86 25.79
N GLN A 181 -47.99 -2.60 24.57
CA GLN A 181 -49.42 -2.63 24.27
C GLN A 181 -50.00 -4.04 24.40
N TRP A 182 -49.25 -5.06 23.96
CA TRP A 182 -49.67 -6.45 24.11
C TRP A 182 -49.74 -6.86 25.58
N VAL A 183 -48.71 -6.56 26.38
CA VAL A 183 -48.69 -6.82 27.84
C VAL A 183 -49.83 -6.10 28.55
N LEU A 184 -50.11 -4.85 28.17
CA LEU A 184 -51.23 -4.09 28.71
C LEU A 184 -52.56 -4.81 28.46
N ARG A 185 -52.78 -5.33 27.25
CA ARG A 185 -54.01 -6.09 26.92
C ARG A 185 -54.06 -7.43 27.63
N PHE A 186 -52.96 -8.18 27.65
CA PHE A 186 -52.83 -9.44 28.38
C PHE A 186 -53.20 -9.27 29.86
N SER A 187 -52.63 -8.26 30.52
CA SER A 187 -52.89 -7.95 31.93
C SER A 187 -54.32 -7.47 32.17
N LYS A 188 -54.89 -6.66 31.26
CA LYS A 188 -56.28 -6.16 31.36
C LYS A 188 -57.33 -7.25 31.13
N PHE A 189 -57.09 -8.21 30.23
CA PHE A 189 -58.04 -9.31 29.99
C PHE A 189 -58.17 -10.22 31.22
N SER A 190 -57.14 -10.28 32.05
CA SER A 190 -57.12 -10.97 33.33
C SER A 190 -57.17 -10.00 34.53
N ASP A 191 -57.79 -8.83 34.41
CA ASP A 191 -57.81 -7.80 35.48
C ASP A 191 -58.47 -8.29 36.78
N MET A 192 -59.44 -9.20 36.65
CA MET A 192 -60.15 -9.80 37.78
C MET A 192 -59.44 -11.02 38.39
N ARG A 193 -58.30 -11.45 37.83
CA ARG A 193 -57.51 -12.59 38.33
C ARG A 193 -56.23 -12.09 39.02
N ALA A 194 -55.96 -12.66 40.19
CA ALA A 194 -54.67 -12.51 40.85
C ALA A 194 -53.61 -13.32 40.10
N CYS A 195 -52.38 -12.81 40.08
CA CYS A 195 -51.22 -13.58 39.63
C CYS A 195 -50.92 -14.68 40.65
N ARG A 196 -50.43 -15.83 40.16
CA ARG A 196 -49.85 -16.85 41.05
C ARG A 196 -48.54 -16.31 41.61
N LEU A 197 -48.37 -16.42 42.92
CA LEU A 197 -47.16 -16.00 43.61
C LEU A 197 -46.02 -16.98 43.34
N THR A 198 -44.78 -16.54 43.51
CA THR A 198 -43.59 -17.39 43.36
C THR A 198 -43.68 -18.65 44.23
N SER A 199 -44.28 -18.57 45.42
CA SER A 199 -44.53 -19.73 46.30
C SER A 199 -45.53 -20.76 45.78
N GLU A 200 -46.41 -20.38 44.86
CA GLU A 200 -47.44 -21.25 44.26
C GLU A 200 -46.97 -21.91 42.95
N LEU A 201 -45.84 -21.44 42.41
CA LEU A 201 -45.24 -21.97 41.20
C LEU A 201 -44.33 -23.16 41.53
N SER A 202 -44.48 -24.26 40.79
CA SER A 202 -43.65 -25.46 40.96
C SER A 202 -42.46 -25.53 40.00
N ASP A 203 -42.30 -24.54 39.11
CA ASP A 203 -41.33 -24.52 38.04
C ASP A 203 -40.15 -23.61 38.42
N GLU A 204 -39.05 -24.19 38.92
CA GLU A 204 -37.87 -23.46 39.41
C GLU A 204 -37.32 -22.48 38.37
N LYS A 205 -37.30 -22.87 37.08
CA LYS A 205 -36.81 -21.98 36.01
C LYS A 205 -37.68 -20.75 35.80
N LEU A 206 -38.97 -20.85 36.09
CA LEU A 206 -39.90 -19.74 36.01
C LEU A 206 -39.69 -18.78 37.20
N ILE A 207 -39.41 -19.34 38.37
CA ILE A 207 -39.07 -18.59 39.58
C ILE A 207 -37.77 -17.82 39.35
N ASP A 208 -36.70 -18.48 38.90
CA ASP A 208 -35.42 -17.84 38.59
C ASP A 208 -35.61 -16.69 37.58
N ARG A 209 -36.43 -16.90 36.55
CA ARG A 209 -36.73 -15.87 35.55
C ARG A 209 -37.49 -14.68 36.14
N LEU A 210 -38.40 -14.91 37.07
CA LEU A 210 -39.13 -13.85 37.77
C LEU A 210 -38.19 -13.05 38.67
N ASP A 211 -37.34 -13.73 39.43
CA ASP A 211 -36.38 -13.09 40.33
C ASP A 211 -35.32 -12.30 39.56
N ASN A 212 -34.86 -12.80 38.40
CA ASN A 212 -33.94 -12.09 37.53
C ASN A 212 -34.53 -10.81 36.89
N THR A 213 -35.84 -10.56 36.98
CA THR A 213 -36.44 -9.31 36.46
C THR A 213 -36.27 -8.11 37.39
N ILE A 214 -35.99 -8.35 38.68
CA ILE A 214 -35.84 -7.30 39.69
C ILE A 214 -34.36 -7.15 40.07
N LEU A 215 -33.81 -5.95 39.85
CA LEU A 215 -32.41 -5.62 40.07
C LEU A 215 -32.12 -4.90 41.39
N ASP A 216 -33.16 -4.41 42.08
CA ASP A 216 -33.03 -3.70 43.35
C ASP A 216 -33.21 -4.60 44.59
N GLY A 217 -33.32 -5.92 44.40
CA GLY A 217 -33.52 -6.90 45.47
C GLY A 217 -34.93 -6.90 46.08
N SER A 218 -35.88 -6.13 45.53
CA SER A 218 -37.27 -6.15 45.98
C SER A 218 -37.95 -7.49 45.66
N ASN A 219 -38.88 -7.90 46.52
CA ASN A 219 -39.66 -9.12 46.25
C ASN A 219 -40.61 -8.93 45.04
N VAL A 220 -40.43 -9.77 44.00
CA VAL A 220 -41.22 -9.79 42.76
C VAL A 220 -42.72 -9.96 43.01
N ASP A 221 -43.13 -10.71 44.04
CA ASP A 221 -44.53 -10.95 44.40
C ASP A 221 -45.27 -9.65 44.78
N SER A 222 -44.56 -8.65 45.31
CA SER A 222 -45.15 -7.34 45.61
C SER A 222 -45.64 -6.65 44.33
N PHE A 223 -44.92 -6.81 43.22
CA PHE A 223 -45.26 -6.24 41.93
C PHE A 223 -46.33 -7.05 41.22
N LEU A 224 -46.28 -8.39 41.31
CA LEU A 224 -47.29 -9.27 40.72
C LEU A 224 -48.69 -9.07 41.34
N ASN A 225 -48.74 -8.78 42.65
CA ASN A 225 -49.99 -8.47 43.35
C ASN A 225 -50.61 -7.12 42.94
N ASP A 226 -49.80 -6.17 42.46
CA ASP A 226 -50.27 -4.87 41.99
C ASP A 226 -50.70 -4.95 40.52
N ARG A 227 -51.97 -4.62 40.25
CA ARG A 227 -52.56 -4.74 38.91
C ARG A 227 -51.92 -3.83 37.85
N VAL A 228 -51.27 -2.76 38.28
CA VAL A 228 -50.56 -1.83 37.40
C VAL A 228 -49.10 -2.24 37.28
N ARG A 229 -48.40 -2.44 38.40
CA ARG A 229 -46.95 -2.73 38.42
C ARG A 229 -46.60 -4.12 37.87
N ARG A 230 -47.52 -5.10 37.92
CA ARG A 230 -47.30 -6.41 37.29
C ARG A 230 -47.04 -6.33 35.79
N ARG A 231 -47.48 -5.25 35.13
CA ARG A 231 -47.25 -5.02 33.70
C ARG A 231 -45.78 -4.81 33.39
N ASP A 232 -45.05 -4.18 34.29
CA ASP A 232 -43.62 -3.93 34.13
C ASP A 232 -42.83 -5.24 34.21
N ILE A 233 -43.24 -6.14 35.13
CA ILE A 233 -42.67 -7.50 35.24
C ILE A 233 -42.96 -8.32 33.98
N PHE A 234 -44.22 -8.35 33.52
CA PHE A 234 -44.57 -9.07 32.30
C PHE A 234 -43.86 -8.50 31.06
N MET A 235 -43.65 -7.18 30.99
CA MET A 235 -42.90 -6.55 29.91
C MET A 235 -41.44 -6.98 29.94
N SER A 236 -40.79 -6.90 31.11
CA SER A 236 -39.41 -7.35 31.28
C SER A 236 -39.24 -8.83 30.91
N MET A 237 -40.07 -9.72 31.48
CA MET A 237 -40.04 -11.15 31.16
C MET A 237 -40.25 -11.42 29.66
N THR A 238 -41.25 -10.79 29.04
CA THR A 238 -41.55 -10.98 27.62
C THR A 238 -40.37 -10.53 26.76
N MET A 239 -39.77 -9.40 27.09
CA MET A 239 -38.65 -8.85 26.33
C MET A 239 -37.37 -9.66 26.52
N THR A 240 -37.10 -10.16 27.74
CA THR A 240 -36.00 -11.12 28.00
C THR A 240 -36.19 -12.40 27.19
N MET A 241 -37.42 -12.92 27.09
CA MET A 241 -37.71 -14.10 26.25
C MET A 241 -37.56 -13.82 24.75
N ILE A 242 -37.97 -12.64 24.29
CA ILE A 242 -37.75 -12.21 22.90
C ILE A 242 -36.25 -12.13 22.63
N TRP A 243 -35.47 -11.53 23.53
CA TRP A 243 -34.01 -11.48 23.39
C TRP A 243 -33.42 -12.88 23.32
N GLU A 244 -33.71 -13.74 24.31
CA GLU A 244 -33.16 -15.09 24.43
C GLU A 244 -33.50 -15.97 23.21
N PHE A 245 -34.76 -15.96 22.77
CA PHE A 245 -35.21 -16.85 21.71
C PHE A 245 -34.98 -16.29 20.31
N VAL A 246 -35.00 -14.97 20.14
CA VAL A 246 -34.91 -14.31 18.84
C VAL A 246 -33.53 -13.68 18.60
N PHE A 247 -33.10 -12.74 19.43
CA PHE A 247 -31.93 -11.90 19.16
C PHE A 247 -30.57 -12.57 19.45
N THR A 248 -30.51 -13.59 20.31
CA THR A 248 -29.27 -14.39 20.52
C THR A 248 -28.92 -15.28 19.32
N ARG A 249 -29.87 -15.50 18.41
CA ARG A 249 -29.68 -16.38 17.25
C ARG A 249 -28.80 -15.69 16.22
N TYR A 250 -27.89 -16.46 15.60
CA TYR A 250 -27.05 -15.96 14.50
C TYR A 250 -27.91 -15.52 13.31
N LEU A 251 -28.89 -16.36 12.96
CA LEU A 251 -30.03 -16.03 12.12
C LEU A 251 -31.22 -16.84 12.65
N PHE A 252 -32.33 -16.18 12.96
CA PHE A 252 -33.52 -16.83 13.50
C PHE A 252 -34.21 -17.68 12.42
N GLY A 253 -34.61 -18.92 12.74
CA GLY A 253 -35.12 -19.88 11.75
C GLY A 253 -34.06 -20.81 11.15
N MET A 254 -32.81 -20.68 11.59
CA MET A 254 -31.70 -21.51 11.12
C MET A 254 -31.43 -22.71 12.05
N ASP A 255 -31.26 -23.87 11.42
CA ASP A 255 -30.87 -25.10 12.09
C ASP A 255 -29.55 -24.97 12.87
N ARG A 256 -29.43 -25.77 13.93
CA ARG A 256 -28.25 -25.76 14.81
C ARG A 256 -26.96 -26.06 14.06
N GLU A 257 -26.97 -27.03 13.15
CA GLU A 257 -25.78 -27.44 12.39
C GLU A 257 -25.33 -26.34 11.40
N GLN A 258 -26.27 -25.76 10.64
CA GLN A 258 -25.98 -24.66 9.71
C GLN A 258 -25.41 -23.45 10.46
N ARG A 259 -25.98 -23.12 11.62
CA ARG A 259 -25.49 -22.05 12.49
C ARG A 259 -24.05 -22.29 12.93
N GLN A 260 -23.72 -23.50 13.39
CA GLN A 260 -22.38 -23.85 13.84
C GLN A 260 -21.35 -23.75 12.70
N LYS A 261 -21.70 -24.24 11.50
CA LYS A 261 -20.86 -24.12 10.31
C LYS A 261 -20.58 -22.67 9.93
N LEU A 262 -21.61 -21.81 9.92
CA LEU A 262 -21.43 -20.39 9.60
C LEU A 262 -20.61 -19.65 10.66
N LYS A 263 -20.85 -19.90 11.96
CA LYS A 263 -20.04 -19.32 13.04
C LYS A 263 -18.57 -19.74 12.95
N GLN A 264 -18.31 -21.01 12.65
CA GLN A 264 -16.95 -21.52 12.47
C GLN A 264 -16.28 -20.89 11.25
N LEU A 265 -16.99 -20.77 10.14
CA LEU A 265 -16.49 -20.13 8.93
C LEU A 265 -16.21 -18.63 9.15
N GLU A 266 -17.09 -17.91 9.84
CA GLU A 266 -16.87 -16.50 10.21
C GLU A 266 -15.59 -16.35 11.04
N LYS A 267 -15.40 -17.20 12.06
CA LYS A 267 -14.18 -17.21 12.87
C LYS A 267 -12.93 -17.44 12.01
N GLN A 268 -12.96 -18.43 11.12
CA GLN A 268 -11.86 -18.72 10.22
C GLN A 268 -11.58 -17.55 9.28
N LEU A 269 -12.62 -16.91 8.73
CA LEU A 269 -12.47 -15.75 7.86
C LEU A 269 -11.91 -14.52 8.59
N LEU A 270 -12.21 -14.34 9.88
CA LEU A 270 -11.61 -13.29 10.70
C LEU A 270 -10.11 -13.52 10.96
N GLU A 271 -9.65 -14.77 10.98
CA GLU A 271 -8.22 -15.09 11.18
C GLU A 271 -7.37 -14.75 9.94
N VAL A 272 -7.93 -14.78 8.74
CA VAL A 272 -7.20 -14.54 7.48
C VAL A 272 -7.55 -13.23 6.76
N GLY A 273 -8.74 -12.69 6.99
CA GLY A 273 -9.30 -11.57 6.23
C GLY A 273 -9.49 -10.30 7.08
N PRO A 274 -9.55 -9.12 6.44
CA PRO A 274 -9.83 -7.88 7.16
C PRO A 274 -11.28 -7.88 7.71
N PRO A 275 -11.54 -7.37 8.92
CA PRO A 275 -12.85 -7.48 9.59
C PRO A 275 -14.04 -6.95 8.75
N HIS A 276 -13.85 -5.85 8.02
CA HIS A 276 -14.91 -5.28 7.17
C HIS A 276 -15.35 -6.21 6.03
N ALA A 277 -14.42 -6.97 5.45
CA ALA A 277 -14.74 -7.93 4.39
C ALA A 277 -15.52 -9.13 4.95
N VAL A 278 -15.20 -9.57 6.18
CA VAL A 278 -15.94 -10.65 6.85
C VAL A 278 -17.35 -10.20 7.22
N ARG A 279 -17.52 -8.96 7.71
CA ARG A 279 -18.84 -8.37 7.98
C ARG A 279 -19.68 -8.25 6.71
N GLN A 280 -19.09 -7.83 5.59
CA GLN A 280 -19.76 -7.80 4.29
C GLN A 280 -20.16 -9.22 3.83
N TRP A 281 -19.25 -10.19 3.94
CA TRP A 281 -19.56 -11.59 3.65
C TRP A 281 -20.73 -12.12 4.49
N ARG A 282 -20.76 -11.80 5.79
CA ARG A 282 -21.87 -12.14 6.69
C ARG A 282 -23.18 -11.53 6.22
N ALA A 283 -23.20 -10.22 5.98
CA ALA A 283 -24.38 -9.49 5.53
C ALA A 283 -24.98 -10.11 4.25
N VAL A 284 -24.14 -10.34 3.24
CA VAL A 284 -24.54 -10.96 1.96
C VAL A 284 -25.04 -12.38 2.18
N THR A 285 -24.29 -13.21 2.91
CA THR A 285 -24.65 -14.61 3.11
C THR A 285 -25.96 -14.75 3.87
N LEU A 286 -26.16 -13.98 4.94
CA LEU A 286 -27.37 -14.02 5.76
C LEU A 286 -28.59 -13.50 5.00
N THR A 287 -28.43 -12.44 4.21
CA THR A 287 -29.51 -11.94 3.35
C THR A 287 -29.88 -12.97 2.27
N LEU A 288 -28.91 -13.72 1.71
CA LEU A 288 -29.19 -14.75 0.68
C LEU A 288 -29.94 -15.93 1.29
N LEU A 289 -29.58 -16.31 2.51
CA LEU A 289 -30.24 -17.38 3.24
C LEU A 289 -31.65 -17.00 3.66
N SER A 290 -31.87 -15.76 4.13
CA SER A 290 -33.17 -15.28 4.61
C SER A 290 -34.23 -15.20 3.51
N ARG A 291 -33.81 -14.95 2.26
CA ARG A 291 -34.69 -14.91 1.07
C ARG A 291 -35.14 -16.28 0.56
N ARG A 292 -34.55 -17.39 1.04
CA ARG A 292 -34.93 -18.74 0.56
C ARG A 292 -36.36 -19.11 1.00
N PRO A 293 -37.21 -19.67 0.13
CA PRO A 293 -38.58 -20.00 0.48
C PRO A 293 -38.68 -21.08 1.57
N GLY A 294 -37.77 -22.08 1.55
CA GLY A 294 -37.68 -23.09 2.61
C GLY A 294 -37.34 -22.47 3.97
N PHE A 295 -36.48 -21.46 3.98
CA PHE A 295 -36.11 -20.73 5.19
C PHE A 295 -37.31 -19.95 5.76
N LYS A 296 -38.10 -19.28 4.90
CA LYS A 296 -39.32 -18.59 5.32
C LYS A 296 -40.30 -19.52 6.04
N LYS A 297 -40.50 -20.73 5.52
CA LYS A 297 -41.37 -21.74 6.16
C LYS A 297 -40.84 -22.16 7.53
N GLN A 298 -39.54 -22.45 7.64
CA GLN A 298 -38.92 -22.82 8.91
C GLN A 298 -39.01 -21.68 9.93
N ARG A 299 -38.68 -20.46 9.51
CA ARG A 299 -38.79 -19.25 10.32
C ARG A 299 -40.20 -19.05 10.87
N ASP A 300 -41.22 -19.22 10.02
CA ASP A 300 -42.62 -19.07 10.45
C ASP A 300 -43.02 -20.16 11.46
N GLN A 301 -42.54 -21.41 11.30
CA GLN A 301 -42.74 -22.49 12.28
C GLN A 301 -42.05 -22.20 13.62
N ASP A 302 -40.77 -21.80 13.58
CA ASP A 302 -40.00 -21.43 14.77
C ASP A 302 -40.63 -20.22 15.47
N THR A 303 -41.19 -19.27 14.71
CA THR A 303 -41.93 -18.12 15.27
C THR A 303 -43.14 -18.59 16.08
N GLU A 304 -43.95 -19.51 15.54
CA GLU A 304 -45.09 -20.06 16.29
C GLU A 304 -44.63 -20.83 17.55
N ALA A 305 -43.51 -21.56 17.48
CA ALA A 305 -42.96 -22.25 18.66
C ALA A 305 -42.54 -21.26 19.77
N VAL A 306 -41.93 -20.13 19.40
CA VAL A 306 -41.57 -19.07 20.36
C VAL A 306 -42.82 -18.38 20.92
N VAL A 307 -43.82 -18.10 20.09
CA VAL A 307 -45.11 -17.53 20.55
C VAL A 307 -45.76 -18.44 21.59
N GLN A 308 -45.82 -19.75 21.34
CA GLN A 308 -46.35 -20.71 22.31
C GLN A 308 -45.52 -20.74 23.59
N ALA A 309 -44.19 -20.80 23.48
CA ALA A 309 -43.32 -20.83 24.67
C ALA A 309 -43.51 -19.58 25.55
N VAL A 310 -43.61 -18.39 24.95
CA VAL A 310 -43.89 -17.14 25.68
C VAL A 310 -45.26 -17.18 26.33
N LEU A 311 -46.30 -17.53 25.58
CA LEU A 311 -47.67 -17.55 26.10
C LEU A 311 -47.85 -18.59 27.22
N ASP A 312 -47.30 -19.79 27.05
CA ASP A 312 -47.35 -20.86 28.05
C ASP A 312 -46.65 -20.43 29.34
N THR A 313 -45.50 -19.77 29.23
CA THR A 313 -44.73 -19.27 30.38
C THR A 313 -45.54 -18.22 31.15
N LEU A 314 -46.10 -17.22 30.47
CA LEU A 314 -46.90 -16.19 31.13
C LEU A 314 -48.24 -16.72 31.65
N SER A 315 -48.86 -17.68 30.96
CA SER A 315 -50.13 -18.28 31.36
C SER A 315 -50.02 -19.14 32.62
N LYS A 316 -48.82 -19.66 32.93
CA LYS A 316 -48.54 -20.29 34.23
C LYS A 316 -48.67 -19.30 35.39
N ILE A 317 -48.34 -18.03 35.17
CA ILE A 317 -48.38 -16.96 36.18
C ILE A 317 -49.76 -16.30 36.21
N LEU A 318 -50.31 -15.97 35.04
CA LEU A 318 -51.62 -15.33 34.89
C LEU A 318 -52.40 -15.98 33.75
N PRO A 319 -53.20 -17.02 34.04
CA PRO A 319 -53.95 -17.73 33.00
C PRO A 319 -54.97 -16.80 32.32
N PRO A 320 -54.94 -16.66 30.98
CA PRO A 320 -55.89 -15.82 30.26
C PRO A 320 -57.34 -16.38 30.33
N PRO A 321 -58.38 -15.56 30.08
CA PRO A 321 -59.74 -16.05 29.91
C PRO A 321 -59.87 -16.84 28.60
N SER A 322 -60.48 -18.03 28.64
CA SER A 322 -60.55 -18.95 27.50
C SER A 322 -61.19 -18.35 26.23
N HIS A 323 -62.14 -17.42 26.38
CA HIS A 323 -62.79 -16.77 25.24
C HIS A 323 -61.94 -15.67 24.56
N LEU A 324 -60.83 -15.25 25.18
CA LEU A 324 -59.90 -14.22 24.66
C LEU A 324 -58.52 -14.78 24.34
N GLU A 325 -58.29 -16.07 24.58
CA GLU A 325 -56.99 -16.73 24.42
C GLU A 325 -56.50 -16.64 22.96
N ASP A 326 -57.37 -16.95 21.99
CA ASP A 326 -57.07 -16.83 20.56
C ASP A 326 -56.72 -15.37 20.15
N GLN A 327 -57.35 -14.40 20.79
CA GLN A 327 -57.09 -12.99 20.53
C GLN A 327 -55.71 -12.57 21.08
N ILE A 328 -55.35 -12.99 22.29
CA ILE A 328 -54.03 -12.74 22.87
C ILE A 328 -52.95 -13.43 22.02
N HIS A 329 -53.18 -14.68 21.65
CA HIS A 329 -52.27 -15.49 20.83
C HIS A 329 -51.99 -14.82 19.48
N SER A 330 -53.05 -14.43 18.76
CA SER A 330 -52.92 -13.78 17.46
C SER A 330 -52.23 -12.42 17.52
N GLN A 331 -52.38 -11.67 18.62
CA GLN A 331 -51.66 -10.42 18.84
C GLN A 331 -50.17 -10.67 19.16
N LEU A 332 -49.86 -11.64 20.04
CA LEU A 332 -48.47 -12.00 20.35
C LEU A 332 -47.73 -12.47 19.09
N ARG A 333 -48.41 -13.24 18.23
CA ARG A 333 -47.88 -13.66 16.93
C ARG A 333 -47.44 -12.46 16.07
N ARG A 334 -48.18 -11.36 16.08
CA ARG A 334 -47.80 -10.16 15.31
C ARG A 334 -46.55 -9.50 15.88
N VAL A 335 -46.50 -9.33 17.21
CA VAL A 335 -45.32 -8.80 17.92
C VAL A 335 -44.09 -9.66 17.66
N MET A 336 -44.23 -10.99 17.72
CA MET A 336 -43.12 -11.91 17.49
C MET A 336 -42.63 -11.88 16.03
N ARG A 337 -43.53 -11.76 15.06
CA ARG A 337 -43.14 -11.62 13.64
C ARG A 337 -42.33 -10.35 13.39
N GLU A 338 -42.68 -9.26 14.06
CA GLU A 338 -41.94 -8.01 13.99
C GLU A 338 -40.57 -8.11 14.65
N ALA A 339 -40.49 -8.71 15.85
CA ALA A 339 -39.22 -8.98 16.53
C ALA A 339 -38.28 -9.84 15.67
N VAL A 340 -38.81 -10.90 15.06
CA VAL A 340 -38.07 -11.80 14.15
C VAL A 340 -37.63 -11.05 12.89
N GLY A 341 -38.49 -10.21 12.32
CA GLY A 341 -38.16 -9.37 11.17
C GLY A 341 -36.99 -8.43 11.49
N LEU A 342 -37.10 -7.69 12.59
CA LEU A 342 -36.07 -6.78 13.08
C LEU A 342 -34.74 -7.50 13.35
N ALA A 343 -34.77 -8.65 14.03
CA ALA A 343 -33.56 -9.43 14.31
C ALA A 343 -32.86 -9.90 13.02
N ILE A 344 -33.62 -10.29 11.99
CA ILE A 344 -33.06 -10.67 10.68
C ILE A 344 -32.48 -9.45 9.97
N GLU A 345 -33.20 -8.33 9.93
CA GLU A 345 -32.75 -7.09 9.31
C GLU A 345 -31.44 -6.59 9.93
N MET A 346 -31.35 -6.57 11.28
CA MET A 346 -30.15 -6.21 12.03
C MET A 346 -28.96 -7.10 11.69
N ARG A 347 -29.17 -8.43 11.61
CA ARG A 347 -28.11 -9.40 11.27
C ARG A 347 -27.66 -9.32 9.82
N CYS A 348 -28.50 -8.80 8.93
CA CYS A 348 -28.22 -8.65 7.51
C CYS A 348 -27.48 -7.35 7.17
N GLN A 349 -27.25 -6.47 8.13
CA GLN A 349 -26.45 -5.26 7.95
C GLN A 349 -24.95 -5.56 7.92
N ARG A 350 -24.20 -4.68 7.24
CA ARG A 350 -22.73 -4.69 7.26
C ARG A 350 -22.21 -4.27 8.63
N ALA A 351 -22.80 -3.24 9.22
CA ALA A 351 -22.58 -2.91 10.62
C ALA A 351 -23.15 -4.03 11.51
N GLU A 352 -22.51 -4.29 12.65
CA GLU A 352 -22.99 -5.29 13.58
C GLU A 352 -23.92 -4.67 14.60
N TYR A 353 -25.22 -4.88 14.39
CA TYR A 353 -26.24 -4.50 15.36
C TYR A 353 -26.45 -5.65 16.36
N MET A 354 -26.39 -5.33 17.65
CA MET A 354 -26.54 -6.29 18.73
C MET A 354 -27.48 -5.75 19.81
N MET A 355 -28.43 -6.59 20.22
CA MET A 355 -29.22 -6.36 21.43
C MET A 355 -28.54 -7.07 22.59
N LEU A 356 -28.07 -6.31 23.58
CA LEU A 356 -27.37 -6.86 24.72
C LEU A 356 -28.33 -7.64 25.64
N PRO A 357 -27.82 -8.64 26.39
CA PRO A 357 -28.58 -9.25 27.46
C PRO A 357 -29.13 -8.16 28.41
N PRO A 358 -30.40 -8.25 28.82
CA PRO A 358 -30.87 -7.52 29.99
C PRO A 358 -29.92 -7.78 31.16
N GLN A 359 -29.62 -6.76 31.94
CA GLN A 359 -28.83 -6.95 33.15
C GLN A 359 -29.60 -7.82 34.13
N GLU A 360 -28.90 -8.73 34.79
CA GLU A 360 -29.45 -9.65 35.80
C GLU A 360 -28.86 -9.27 37.18
N PRO A 361 -29.61 -9.50 38.27
CA PRO A 361 -29.11 -9.29 39.61
C PRO A 361 -28.05 -10.35 39.97
N GLU A 362 -27.00 -9.95 40.68
CA GLU A 362 -25.99 -10.88 41.20
C GLU A 362 -26.32 -11.22 42.66
N TYR A 363 -26.49 -12.52 42.96
CA TYR A 363 -26.75 -13.02 44.31
C TYR A 363 -25.55 -13.82 44.83
N ASP A 364 -25.26 -13.69 46.13
CA ASP A 364 -24.21 -14.46 46.80
C ASP A 364 -24.66 -15.90 47.13
N ASP A 365 -23.74 -16.71 47.67
CA ASP A 365 -24.04 -18.09 48.09
C ASP A 365 -25.12 -18.19 49.20
N ALA A 366 -25.45 -17.07 49.86
CA ALA A 366 -26.49 -16.97 50.87
C ALA A 366 -27.86 -16.54 50.28
N GLY A 367 -27.91 -16.18 48.99
CA GLY A 367 -29.11 -15.70 48.31
C GLY A 367 -29.39 -14.21 48.52
N GLU A 368 -28.42 -13.44 49.01
CA GLU A 368 -28.52 -11.99 49.20
C GLU A 368 -27.93 -11.25 47.99
N LEU A 369 -28.48 -10.08 47.67
CA LEU A 369 -28.03 -9.27 46.53
C LEU A 369 -26.61 -8.73 46.78
N VAL A 370 -25.69 -9.03 45.87
CA VAL A 370 -24.26 -8.64 45.94
C VAL A 370 -24.09 -7.15 45.66
N GLU A 371 -24.61 -6.69 44.51
CA GLU A 371 -24.47 -5.31 44.06
C GLU A 371 -25.72 -4.87 43.29
N THR A 372 -26.14 -3.62 43.51
CA THR A 372 -27.25 -3.00 42.79
C THR A 372 -26.77 -2.31 41.52
N VAL A 373 -27.52 -2.42 40.43
CA VAL A 373 -27.19 -1.77 39.16
C VAL A 373 -27.42 -0.25 39.22
N PRO A 374 -26.37 0.59 39.07
CA PRO A 374 -26.55 2.05 39.02
C PRO A 374 -27.10 2.50 37.67
N PHE A 375 -27.93 3.55 37.69
CA PHE A 375 -28.45 4.18 36.47
C PHE A 375 -27.35 4.95 35.73
N ASN A 376 -27.24 4.72 34.42
CA ASN A 376 -26.27 5.39 33.55
C ASN A 376 -27.01 6.09 32.39
N ALA A 377 -27.04 7.42 32.40
CA ALA A 377 -27.75 8.25 31.44
C ALA A 377 -27.24 8.10 29.99
N ALA A 378 -26.00 7.65 29.79
CA ALA A 378 -25.46 7.42 28.45
C ALA A 378 -25.98 6.11 27.82
N LEU A 379 -26.41 5.15 28.62
CA LEU A 379 -26.80 3.80 28.18
C LEU A 379 -28.27 3.48 28.46
N MET A 380 -28.93 4.25 29.34
CA MET A 380 -30.25 3.95 29.87
C MET A 380 -31.16 5.18 29.83
N ASN A 381 -32.43 4.95 29.51
CA ASN A 381 -33.51 5.92 29.59
C ASN A 381 -34.54 5.47 30.64
N GLU A 382 -34.98 6.41 31.46
CA GLU A 382 -36.06 6.16 32.41
C GLU A 382 -37.41 6.13 31.66
N ALA A 383 -38.12 5.00 31.74
CA ALA A 383 -39.30 4.74 30.92
C ALA A 383 -40.57 5.47 31.39
N SER A 384 -40.68 5.83 32.67
CA SER A 384 -41.81 6.61 33.18
C SER A 384 -41.82 8.05 32.63
N ASN A 385 -40.65 8.58 32.31
CA ASN A 385 -40.46 9.87 31.65
C ASN A 385 -40.86 9.85 30.18
N ALA A 386 -40.67 8.75 29.45
CA ALA A 386 -41.05 8.65 28.04
C ALA A 386 -42.58 8.73 27.82
N ALA A 387 -43.37 8.12 28.72
CA ALA A 387 -44.83 8.18 28.67
C ALA A 387 -45.40 9.54 29.11
N SER A 388 -44.71 10.26 30.01
CA SER A 388 -45.13 11.59 30.50
C SER A 388 -44.66 12.73 29.59
N ALA A 389 -43.54 12.59 28.89
CA ALA A 389 -43.07 13.53 27.87
C ALA A 389 -44.02 13.63 26.67
N ALA A 390 -44.59 12.50 26.22
CA ALA A 390 -45.60 12.48 25.15
C ALA A 390 -46.96 13.11 25.56
N ALA A 391 -47.22 13.21 26.88
CA ALA A 391 -48.46 13.77 27.44
C ALA A 391 -48.34 15.25 27.84
N GLY A 392 -47.24 15.94 27.50
CA GLY A 392 -47.04 17.38 27.78
C GLY A 392 -46.83 17.71 29.27
N GLY A 393 -46.62 16.70 30.12
CA GLY A 393 -46.38 16.85 31.55
C GLY A 393 -44.93 16.55 31.90
N GLY A 394 -44.02 17.51 31.68
CA GLY A 394 -42.65 17.43 32.17
C GLY A 394 -42.64 17.58 33.70
N GLY A 395 -42.50 16.47 34.42
CA GLY A 395 -42.48 16.48 35.89
C GLY A 395 -41.57 15.45 36.55
N GLY A 396 -40.89 14.60 35.77
CA GLY A 396 -39.89 13.67 36.30
C GLY A 396 -38.47 14.22 36.18
N PRO A 397 -37.54 13.77 37.05
CA PRO A 397 -36.13 14.15 36.98
C PRO A 397 -35.50 13.70 35.65
N SER A 398 -34.58 14.49 35.10
CA SER A 398 -33.89 14.11 33.85
C SER A 398 -32.99 12.88 34.06
N ASN A 399 -32.58 12.22 32.96
CA ASN A 399 -31.66 11.09 33.05
C ASN A 399 -30.34 11.48 33.74
N GLU A 400 -29.83 12.68 33.47
CA GLU A 400 -28.60 13.20 34.09
C GLU A 400 -28.80 13.45 35.59
N GLU A 401 -29.97 13.95 36.00
CA GLU A 401 -30.32 14.15 37.41
C GLU A 401 -30.43 12.82 38.16
N LEU A 402 -31.02 11.79 37.54
CA LEU A 402 -31.11 10.44 38.11
C LEU A 402 -29.73 9.81 38.31
N GLN A 403 -28.83 9.96 37.34
CA GLN A 403 -27.45 9.49 37.49
C GLN A 403 -26.71 10.27 38.59
N ALA A 404 -26.86 11.60 38.64
CA ALA A 404 -26.24 12.42 39.68
C ALA A 404 -26.76 12.10 41.09
N ALA A 405 -28.02 11.67 41.20
CA ALA A 405 -28.64 11.22 42.44
C ALA A 405 -28.23 9.78 42.84
N GLY A 406 -27.46 9.07 42.01
CA GLY A 406 -27.10 7.68 42.26
C GLY A 406 -28.31 6.73 42.22
N ALA A 407 -29.27 7.00 41.32
CA ALA A 407 -30.47 6.17 41.20
C ALA A 407 -30.09 4.72 40.85
N ILE A 408 -30.81 3.78 41.45
CA ILE A 408 -30.63 2.34 41.23
C ILE A 408 -31.69 1.87 40.23
N VAL A 409 -31.26 1.05 39.27
CA VAL A 409 -32.17 0.41 38.32
C VAL A 409 -32.92 -0.71 39.03
N ARG A 410 -34.24 -0.75 38.84
CA ARG A 410 -35.09 -1.82 39.37
C ARG A 410 -35.46 -2.84 38.32
N VAL A 411 -35.95 -2.42 37.16
CA VAL A 411 -36.42 -3.32 36.10
C VAL A 411 -35.91 -2.83 34.75
N VAL A 412 -35.43 -3.75 33.92
CA VAL A 412 -35.16 -3.48 32.50
C VAL A 412 -36.40 -3.86 31.69
N LEU A 413 -37.02 -2.87 31.04
CA LEU A 413 -38.20 -3.05 30.19
C LEU A 413 -37.84 -3.32 28.73
N PHE A 414 -36.74 -2.73 28.26
CA PHE A 414 -36.19 -2.97 26.93
C PHE A 414 -34.66 -2.96 26.97
N PRO A 415 -33.96 -3.91 26.31
CA PRO A 415 -32.51 -4.03 26.42
C PRO A 415 -31.78 -2.98 25.58
N LEU A 416 -30.51 -2.73 25.91
CA LEU A 416 -29.65 -1.84 25.15
C LEU A 416 -29.36 -2.41 23.76
N VAL A 417 -29.47 -1.58 22.73
CA VAL A 417 -29.08 -1.93 21.35
C VAL A 417 -27.86 -1.12 20.95
N LEU A 418 -26.80 -1.82 20.56
CA LEU A 418 -25.55 -1.25 20.08
C LEU A 418 -25.36 -1.54 18.59
N ARG A 419 -24.60 -0.67 17.95
CA ARG A 419 -24.09 -0.82 16.60
C ARG A 419 -22.57 -0.77 16.65
N LYS A 420 -21.92 -1.75 16.04
CA LYS A 420 -20.47 -1.79 15.86
C LYS A 420 -20.09 -1.63 14.39
N GLY A 421 -19.28 -0.59 14.12
CA GLY A 421 -18.79 -0.24 12.78
C GLY A 421 -19.74 0.64 11.94
N ASP A 422 -19.18 1.25 10.89
CA ASP A 422 -19.86 2.12 9.93
C ASP A 422 -20.72 1.32 8.92
N ASP A 423 -21.46 2.01 8.04
CA ASP A 423 -22.33 1.34 7.05
C ASP A 423 -21.51 0.56 6.02
N ALA A 424 -20.23 0.89 5.89
CA ALA A 424 -19.28 0.14 5.10
C ALA A 424 -18.70 -1.08 5.86
N GLY A 425 -19.07 -1.30 7.13
CA GLY A 425 -18.56 -2.36 8.00
C GLY A 425 -17.15 -2.09 8.55
N ARG A 426 -16.66 -0.86 8.49
CA ARG A 426 -15.33 -0.43 8.97
C ARG A 426 -15.41 0.16 10.37
N GLY A 427 -14.29 0.11 11.09
CA GLY A 427 -14.22 0.57 12.48
C GLY A 427 -14.76 -0.47 13.45
N ASP A 428 -14.40 -0.29 14.72
CA ASP A 428 -14.81 -1.14 15.84
C ASP A 428 -15.54 -0.34 16.93
N ASP A 429 -15.82 0.94 16.67
CA ASP A 429 -16.53 1.82 17.60
C ASP A 429 -17.95 1.33 17.82
N GLU A 430 -18.37 1.33 19.09
CA GLU A 430 -19.70 0.93 19.53
C GLU A 430 -20.55 2.17 19.80
N ILE A 431 -21.64 2.30 19.06
CA ILE A 431 -22.58 3.41 19.14
C ILE A 431 -23.89 2.88 19.70
N VAL A 432 -24.45 3.57 20.69
CA VAL A 432 -25.79 3.29 21.21
C VAL A 432 -26.82 3.65 20.15
N VAL A 433 -27.61 2.66 19.72
CA VAL A 433 -28.72 2.84 18.77
C VAL A 433 -29.98 3.18 19.55
N THR A 434 -30.34 2.30 20.50
CA THR A 434 -31.49 2.49 21.38
C THR A 434 -31.03 2.25 22.82
N PRO A 435 -31.10 3.27 23.70
CA PRO A 435 -30.78 3.12 25.11
C PRO A 435 -31.69 2.07 25.77
N ALA A 436 -31.19 1.37 26.77
CA ALA A 436 -32.03 0.46 27.56
C ALA A 436 -33.16 1.25 28.22
N GLN A 437 -34.39 0.76 28.11
CA GLN A 437 -35.54 1.37 28.79
C GLN A 437 -35.66 0.73 30.16
N VAL A 438 -35.55 1.52 31.22
CA VAL A 438 -35.49 1.02 32.60
C VAL A 438 -36.44 1.78 33.51
N LEU A 439 -36.83 1.14 34.61
CA LEU A 439 -37.50 1.79 35.73
C LEU A 439 -36.51 1.89 36.89
N VAL A 440 -36.37 3.09 37.44
CA VAL A 440 -35.53 3.31 38.63
C VAL A 440 -36.31 2.99 39.91
N ALA A 441 -35.61 2.53 40.93
CA ALA A 441 -36.15 2.47 42.28
C ALA A 441 -36.47 3.90 42.75
N PRO A 442 -37.61 4.14 43.43
CA PRO A 442 -37.90 5.43 44.02
C PRO A 442 -36.79 5.76 45.01
N PRO A 443 -36.38 7.04 45.09
CA PRO A 443 -35.39 7.46 46.06
C PRO A 443 -35.90 7.02 47.43
N HIS A 444 -35.13 6.19 48.12
CA HIS A 444 -35.45 5.80 49.47
C HIS A 444 -35.62 7.08 50.29
N GLY A 445 -36.87 7.39 50.65
CA GLY A 445 -37.15 8.42 51.64
C GLY A 445 -36.33 8.08 52.88
N GLY A 446 -35.46 9.02 53.29
CA GLY A 446 -34.40 8.78 54.26
C GLY A 446 -34.83 7.92 55.44
N LEU A 447 -34.34 6.69 55.46
CA LEU A 447 -34.16 5.90 56.66
C LEU A 447 -32.70 5.45 56.64
N GLY A 448 -31.94 5.95 57.61
CA GLY A 448 -30.52 5.68 57.76
C GLY A 448 -30.18 4.19 57.98
N PRO A 449 -28.91 3.87 58.23
CA PRO A 449 -28.44 2.49 58.32
C PRO A 449 -28.97 1.85 59.61
N ALA A 450 -30.15 1.23 59.53
CA ALA A 450 -30.76 0.49 60.62
C ALA A 450 -31.60 -0.68 60.09
N SER A 451 -30.96 -1.57 59.33
CA SER A 451 -31.36 -2.98 59.34
C SER A 451 -30.12 -3.83 59.66
N ARG A 452 -29.62 -3.65 60.89
CA ARG A 452 -28.77 -4.64 61.54
C ARG A 452 -29.59 -5.26 62.66
N ARG A 453 -29.74 -6.58 62.57
CA ARG A 453 -30.03 -7.51 63.68
C ARG A 453 -31.35 -7.32 64.42
N GLY A 454 -32.33 -8.13 64.04
CA GLY A 454 -33.20 -8.77 65.04
C GLY A 454 -32.45 -9.94 65.68
N SER A 455 -31.89 -9.75 66.87
CA SER A 455 -31.59 -10.87 67.78
C SER A 455 -32.81 -11.10 68.68
N PRO A 456 -33.23 -12.35 68.93
CA PRO A 456 -34.49 -12.66 69.59
C PRO A 456 -34.39 -12.49 71.11
N ALA A 457 -35.47 -12.00 71.70
CA ALA A 457 -35.64 -11.94 73.15
C ALA A 457 -35.97 -13.34 73.71
N ALA A 458 -35.34 -13.67 74.84
CA ALA A 458 -35.55 -14.86 75.62
C ALA A 458 -36.78 -14.74 76.54
N ALA A 459 -37.62 -15.78 76.56
CA ALA A 459 -38.42 -16.26 77.69
C ALA A 459 -38.85 -17.70 77.30
N GLY A 460 -38.20 -18.76 77.81
CA GLY A 460 -38.64 -19.55 78.97
C GLY A 460 -39.87 -20.41 78.59
N GLY A 461 -39.92 -21.74 78.64
CA GLY A 461 -39.08 -22.83 79.13
C GLY A 461 -39.93 -24.11 79.05
N GLY A 462 -39.34 -25.30 79.15
CA GLY A 462 -40.09 -26.54 79.40
C GLY A 462 -39.65 -27.76 78.60
N ASP A 463 -38.88 -28.61 79.28
CA ASP A 463 -38.48 -29.99 79.00
C ASP A 463 -39.44 -30.89 78.20
N SER A 464 -38.88 -31.75 77.33
CA SER A 464 -38.73 -33.18 77.67
C SER A 464 -37.98 -33.97 76.59
N ALA A 465 -37.11 -34.85 77.09
CA ALA A 465 -36.17 -35.71 76.39
C ALA A 465 -36.82 -36.95 75.75
N LEU A 466 -36.14 -37.55 74.76
CA LEU A 466 -35.55 -38.92 74.81
C LEU A 466 -35.38 -39.57 73.42
N SER A 467 -34.12 -39.93 73.12
CA SER A 467 -33.69 -41.19 72.45
C SER A 467 -34.02 -41.34 70.94
N ALA A 468 -33.30 -42.03 70.06
CA ALA A 468 -32.08 -42.84 70.08
C ALA A 468 -31.64 -43.07 68.62
N ALA A 469 -30.32 -43.07 68.38
CA ALA A 469 -29.55 -44.14 67.73
C ALA A 469 -29.81 -44.60 66.26
N GLY A 470 -28.69 -44.74 65.53
CA GLY A 470 -28.50 -45.56 64.31
C GLY A 470 -28.76 -44.77 63.02
N GLY A 471 -27.81 -44.46 62.14
CA GLY A 471 -26.68 -45.26 61.68
C GLY A 471 -27.09 -46.10 60.48
N ASN A 472 -26.94 -45.58 59.25
CA ASN A 472 -26.42 -46.38 58.13
C ASN A 472 -25.99 -45.52 56.93
N ASP A 473 -24.90 -45.96 56.32
CA ASP A 473 -24.29 -45.52 55.07
C ASP A 473 -25.21 -45.66 53.85
N GLY A 474 -24.99 -44.78 52.86
CA GLY A 474 -25.68 -44.81 51.58
C GLY A 474 -25.00 -43.97 50.51
N ALA A 475 -23.78 -44.33 50.12
CA ALA A 475 -23.12 -43.80 48.93
C ALA A 475 -23.93 -44.09 47.65
N LYS A 476 -24.22 -43.03 46.86
CA LYS A 476 -24.56 -42.96 45.42
C LYS A 476 -24.74 -41.46 45.13
N GLY A 477 -23.97 -40.75 44.30
CA GLY A 477 -23.41 -41.10 43.00
C GLY A 477 -24.28 -40.46 41.90
N LYS A 478 -23.68 -39.55 41.11
CA LYS A 478 -24.18 -38.87 39.87
C LYS A 478 -24.93 -37.55 40.12
N ASN A 479 -24.72 -36.45 39.37
CA ASN A 479 -24.06 -36.20 38.09
C ASN A 479 -23.36 -34.84 38.09
N VAL A 480 -22.04 -34.82 38.06
CA VAL A 480 -21.29 -33.73 37.42
C VAL A 480 -21.44 -33.94 35.92
N ARG A 481 -22.21 -33.08 35.25
CA ARG A 481 -22.15 -32.95 33.78
C ARG A 481 -21.26 -31.75 33.45
N LEU A 482 -19.99 -32.06 33.25
CA LEU A 482 -19.14 -31.37 32.29
C LEU A 482 -19.71 -31.57 30.88
N LEU A 483 -19.80 -30.49 30.10
CA LEU A 483 -19.44 -30.35 28.68
C LEU A 483 -20.04 -29.00 28.19
N THR A 484 -19.36 -27.86 28.32
CA THR A 484 -18.19 -27.31 27.58
C THR A 484 -18.59 -26.17 26.62
N PRO A 485 -17.66 -25.25 26.30
CA PRO A 485 -17.88 -23.81 26.38
C PRO A 485 -18.04 -23.16 25.01
N ILE A 486 -18.65 -21.99 24.97
CA ILE A 486 -18.37 -20.99 23.94
C ILE A 486 -18.34 -19.62 24.61
N SER A 487 -17.10 -19.21 24.88
CA SER A 487 -16.54 -17.86 24.86
C SER A 487 -17.25 -16.72 25.60
N GLU A 488 -16.51 -16.21 26.58
CA GLU A 488 -16.36 -14.80 26.97
C GLU A 488 -17.25 -13.80 26.20
N PRO A 489 -18.17 -13.08 26.87
CA PRO A 489 -18.31 -11.67 26.56
C PRO A 489 -16.98 -11.03 26.95
N GLY A 490 -16.26 -10.44 25.98
CA GLY A 490 -15.08 -9.65 26.29
C GLY A 490 -15.42 -8.69 27.42
N GLY A 491 -14.57 -8.67 28.45
CA GLY A 491 -14.74 -7.79 29.60
C GLY A 491 -14.91 -6.35 29.09
N VAL A 492 -16.12 -5.84 29.23
CA VAL A 492 -16.44 -4.46 28.87
C VAL A 492 -16.05 -3.61 30.08
N SER A 493 -14.81 -3.14 30.09
CA SER A 493 -14.43 -2.06 31.00
C SER A 493 -14.95 -0.76 30.40
N LEU A 494 -16.17 -0.36 30.79
CA LEU A 494 -16.76 0.93 30.45
C LEU A 494 -16.18 1.99 31.41
N GLU A 495 -14.91 2.36 31.23
CA GLU A 495 -14.40 3.59 31.82
C GLU A 495 -14.88 4.79 30.99
N ALA A 496 -15.80 5.56 31.57
CA ALA A 496 -16.24 6.85 31.05
C ALA A 496 -15.06 7.84 31.03
N ARG A 497 -14.44 8.04 29.87
CA ARG A 497 -13.49 9.14 29.66
C ARG A 497 -14.26 10.46 29.50
N SER A 498 -14.27 11.24 30.58
CA SER A 498 -14.70 12.63 30.60
C SER A 498 -13.92 13.47 29.59
N ILE A 499 -14.62 14.02 28.59
CA ILE A 499 -14.11 15.11 27.75
C ILE A 499 -14.58 16.42 28.39
N GLY A 500 -13.71 17.00 29.22
CA GLY A 500 -13.85 18.36 29.74
C GLY A 500 -12.90 19.30 29.00
N GLY A 501 -13.45 20.17 28.16
CA GLY A 501 -12.73 21.27 27.55
C GLY A 501 -12.49 22.42 28.54
N ALA A 502 -11.33 23.07 28.43
CA ALA A 502 -11.12 24.42 28.95
C ALA A 502 -10.27 25.22 27.96
N SER A 503 -10.86 26.33 27.54
CA SER A 503 -10.34 27.39 26.67
C SER A 503 -9.43 28.35 27.43
N ALA A 504 -8.46 28.93 26.71
CA ALA A 504 -7.82 30.27 26.84
C ALA A 504 -6.31 30.15 26.55
N GLY A 505 -5.65 30.99 25.75
CA GLY A 505 -6.06 32.18 25.04
C GLY A 505 -4.86 32.72 24.25
N ASP A 506 -5.16 33.51 23.24
CA ASP A 506 -4.47 34.73 22.81
C ASP A 506 -2.91 34.76 22.85
N ARG A 507 -2.30 34.84 21.66
CA ARG A 507 -1.45 35.98 21.23
C ARG A 507 -0.72 35.69 19.91
N SER A 508 -0.99 36.52 18.90
CA SER A 508 0.01 36.87 17.88
C SER A 508 1.07 37.79 18.52
N PRO A 509 2.31 37.87 17.97
CA PRO A 509 2.54 38.91 16.96
C PRO A 509 3.58 38.58 15.86
N ARG A 510 3.49 39.39 14.80
CA ARG A 510 4.46 39.60 13.71
C ARG A 510 5.80 40.17 14.21
N HIS A 511 6.91 39.79 13.56
CA HIS A 511 7.98 40.65 12.98
C HIS A 511 9.27 39.82 12.73
N GLY A 512 9.84 39.86 11.52
CA GLY A 512 11.23 39.45 11.26
C GLY A 512 12.22 40.60 11.51
N PRO A 513 13.40 40.64 10.87
CA PRO A 513 14.46 39.63 10.68
C PRO A 513 15.86 40.16 11.12
N SER A 514 16.89 39.30 11.23
CA SER A 514 18.37 39.56 11.20
C SER A 514 19.10 38.49 12.03
N GLY A 515 20.31 38.02 11.75
CA GLY A 515 21.30 38.30 10.70
C GLY A 515 22.58 37.48 10.94
N GLY A 516 23.46 37.46 9.92
CA GLY A 516 24.90 37.13 10.01
C GLY A 516 25.28 35.64 10.01
N SER A 517 26.25 35.15 9.24
CA SER A 517 27.33 35.84 8.51
C SER A 517 28.04 34.90 7.54
N SER A 518 28.33 35.43 6.33
CA SER A 518 29.66 35.43 5.66
C SER A 518 30.25 34.09 5.19
N VAL A 519 31.01 33.89 4.10
CA VAL A 519 31.79 34.63 3.09
C VAL A 519 31.96 33.61 1.94
N GLY A 520 32.06 33.87 0.64
CA GLY A 520 32.11 35.09 -0.16
C GLY A 520 32.50 34.74 -1.60
N ARG A 521 32.19 35.69 -2.49
CA ARG A 521 32.83 36.00 -3.78
C ARG A 521 32.83 34.95 -4.91
N GLY A 522 31.96 35.20 -5.89
CA GLY A 522 32.31 35.10 -7.32
C GLY A 522 33.35 36.15 -7.74
N PRO A 523 33.60 36.36 -9.06
CA PRO A 523 32.54 36.90 -9.91
C PRO A 523 32.55 36.47 -11.41
N ALA A 524 31.42 36.81 -12.07
CA ALA A 524 31.27 37.40 -13.42
C ALA A 524 31.77 36.63 -14.65
N GLN A 525 31.16 36.63 -15.83
CA GLN A 525 29.98 37.22 -16.51
C GLN A 525 29.95 36.39 -17.84
N SER A 526 28.84 36.11 -18.52
CA SER A 526 27.92 37.04 -19.16
C SER A 526 26.71 36.30 -19.73
N ASP A 527 25.53 36.87 -19.52
CA ASP A 527 24.33 36.73 -20.35
C ASP A 527 24.61 37.13 -21.81
N VAL A 528 24.01 36.41 -22.77
CA VAL A 528 23.29 37.02 -23.90
C VAL A 528 22.09 36.13 -24.22
N SER A 529 20.89 36.68 -24.02
CA SER A 529 19.62 36.20 -24.57
C SER A 529 19.16 37.10 -25.72
N MET A 530 18.24 36.53 -26.52
CA MET A 530 17.24 37.13 -27.41
C MET A 530 17.54 37.29 -28.91
N GLU A 531 16.77 36.48 -29.65
CA GLU A 531 15.74 36.87 -30.63
C GLU A 531 16.03 37.98 -31.65
N GLY A 532 15.74 37.65 -32.91
CA GLY A 532 15.59 38.63 -33.98
C GLY A 532 15.51 37.98 -35.36
N GLY A 533 14.43 37.24 -35.63
CA GLY A 533 14.07 36.86 -37.00
C GLY A 533 13.41 38.05 -37.71
N GLY A 534 13.93 38.41 -38.89
CA GLY A 534 13.27 39.36 -39.79
C GLY A 534 14.14 39.89 -40.93
N GLY A 535 13.91 39.36 -42.14
CA GLY A 535 13.83 40.20 -43.35
C GLY A 535 15.02 40.25 -44.33
N TYR A 536 14.73 39.77 -45.56
CA TYR A 536 15.23 40.21 -46.87
C TYR A 536 16.73 40.09 -47.20
N LEU A 537 17.10 39.07 -47.98
CA LEU A 537 17.22 39.09 -49.45
C LEU A 537 17.54 37.68 -49.98
#